data_AF-A0A846PF16-F1
#
_entry.id   AF-A0A846PF16-F1
#
_cell.length_a   1.000
_cell.length_b   1.000
_cell.length_c   1.000
_cell.angle_alpha   90.00
_cell.angle_beta   90.00
_cell.angle_gamma   90.00
#
_symmetry.space_group_name_H-M   'P 1'
#
loop_
_entity.id
_entity.type
_entity.pdbx_description
1 polymer ?
#
loop_
_entity_poly.entity_id
_entity_poly.type
_entity_poly.pdbx_seq_one_letter_code
_entity_poly.pdbx_strand_id
1 'polypeptide(L)' 'SVYTPWTVKYKPMTLNEVVGNQEAKAKIIEWIQQWEKKPPKKRALLLYGPPGIGKTATIEALAKDLDMELVESNASDY' A
#
# COMPACT_ATOMS: atom_id res chain seq x y z
N SER A 1 -25.58 18.20 -0.31
CA SER A 1 -25.30 16.76 -0.23
C SER A 1 -24.22 16.46 -1.25
N VAL A 2 -22.97 16.26 -0.81
CA VAL A 2 -21.84 16.01 -1.72
C VAL A 2 -21.81 14.52 -2.01
N TYR A 3 -21.94 14.15 -3.29
CA TYR A 3 -21.84 12.76 -3.73
C TYR A 3 -20.40 12.27 -3.54
N THR A 4 -20.21 11.22 -2.75
CA THR A 4 -18.91 10.53 -2.61
C THR A 4 -18.94 9.25 -3.46
N PRO A 5 -18.00 9.07 -4.40
CA PRO A 5 -17.90 7.84 -5.18
C PRO A 5 -17.75 6.60 -4.28
N TRP A 6 -18.35 5.47 -4.69
CA TRP A 6 -18.26 4.21 -3.94
C TRP A 6 -16.81 3.75 -3.72
N THR A 7 -15.95 3.96 -4.72
CA THR A 7 -14.53 3.63 -4.64
C THR A 7 -13.79 4.39 -3.55
N VAL A 8 -14.24 5.59 -3.20
CA VAL A 8 -13.71 6.38 -2.09
C VAL A 8 -14.37 5.96 -0.77
N LYS A 9 -15.69 5.76 -0.78
CA LYS A 9 -16.47 5.40 0.41
C LYS A 9 -16.06 4.05 1.02
N TYR A 10 -15.69 3.08 0.19
CA TYR A 10 -15.30 1.73 0.61
C TYR A 10 -13.82 1.42 0.33
N LYS A 11 -13.00 2.46 0.22
CA LYS A 11 -11.55 2.28 0.09
C LYS A 11 -11.03 1.57 1.35
N PRO A 12 -10.22 0.49 1.22
CA PRO A 12 -9.62 -0.19 2.36
C PRO A 12 -8.83 0.79 3.23
N MET A 13 -9.10 0.77 4.53
CA MET A 13 -8.45 1.60 5.53
C MET A 13 -7.41 0.84 6.35
N THR A 14 -7.43 -0.49 6.27
CA THR A 14 -6.47 -1.39 6.91
C THR A 14 -6.04 -2.47 5.91
N LEU A 15 -4.86 -3.04 6.09
CA LEU A 15 -4.33 -4.07 5.20
C LEU A 15 -5.21 -5.34 5.20
N ASN A 16 -5.94 -5.57 6.29
CA ASN A 16 -6.90 -6.66 6.44
C ASN A 16 -8.14 -6.49 5.56
N GLU A 17 -8.54 -5.25 5.26
CA GLU A 17 -9.65 -4.95 4.36
C GLU A 17 -9.28 -5.11 2.87
N VAL A 18 -7.99 -5.18 2.55
CA VAL A 18 -7.51 -5.44 1.19
C VAL A 18 -7.71 -6.92 0.84
N VAL A 19 -8.70 -7.19 -0.01
CA VAL A 19 -9.02 -8.54 -0.48
C VAL A 19 -7.96 -9.03 -1.49
N GLY A 20 -7.47 -10.26 -1.29
CA GLY A 20 -6.51 -10.91 -2.18
C GLY A 20 -5.04 -10.55 -1.91
N ASN A 21 -4.16 -10.88 -2.86
CA ASN A 21 -2.72 -10.55 -2.85
C ASN A 21 -1.95 -10.99 -1.59
N GLN A 22 -2.38 -12.05 -0.90
CA GLN A 22 -1.85 -12.42 0.43
C GLN A 22 -0.32 -12.61 0.45
N GLU A 23 0.24 -13.27 -0.57
CA GLU A 23 1.70 -13.45 -0.68
C GLU A 23 2.44 -12.12 -0.88
N ALA A 24 1.89 -11.22 -1.70
CA ALA A 24 2.49 -9.90 -1.91
C ALA A 24 2.42 -9.05 -0.62
N LYS A 25 1.28 -9.07 0.08
CA LYS A 25 1.12 -8.39 1.37
C LYS A 25 2.13 -8.89 2.40
N ALA A 26 2.30 -10.21 2.51
CA ALA A 26 3.30 -10.81 3.39
C ALA A 26 4.72 -10.38 3.04
N LYS A 27 5.10 -10.38 1.75
CA LYS A 27 6.43 -9.93 1.30
C LYS A 27 6.69 -8.45 1.60
N ILE A 28 5.68 -7.58 1.46
CA ILE A 28 5.82 -6.15 1.77
C ILE A 28 6.05 -5.99 3.28
N ILE A 29 5.25 -6.65 4.13
CA ILE A 29 5.41 -6.59 5.59
C ILE A 29 6.80 -7.09 6.00
N GLU A 30 7.23 -8.24 5.49
CA GLU A 30 8.55 -8.80 5.79
C GLU A 30 9.66 -7.82 5.39
N TRP A 31 9.55 -7.21 4.21
CA TRP A 31 10.52 -6.23 3.74
C TRP A 31 10.57 -4.99 4.64
N ILE A 32 9.43 -4.46 5.09
CA ILE A 32 9.39 -3.33 6.04
C ILE A 32 10.02 -3.74 7.37
N GLN A 33 9.68 -4.91 7.90
CA GLN A 33 10.26 -5.41 9.16
C GLN A 33 11.78 -5.63 9.10
N GLN A 34 12.34 -5.87 7.91
CA GLN A 34 13.79 -5.94 7.76
C GLN A 34 14.45 -4.59 8.08
N TRP A 35 13.84 -3.46 7.69
CA TRP A 35 14.37 -2.12 7.94
C TRP A 35 14.56 -1.81 9.42
N GLU A 36 13.69 -2.32 10.29
CA GLU A 36 13.79 -2.17 11.75
C GLU A 36 15.06 -2.83 12.33
N LYS A 37 15.56 -3.88 11.67
CA LYS A 37 16.76 -4.62 12.12
C LYS A 37 18.02 -4.11 11.43
N LYS A 38 17.97 -4.02 10.11
CA LYS A 38 19.06 -3.54 9.26
C LYS A 38 18.53 -3.17 7.87
N PRO A 39 19.06 -2.12 7.22
CA PRO A 39 18.66 -1.79 5.86
C PRO A 39 18.83 -3.00 4.91
N PRO A 40 17.77 -3.41 4.18
CA PRO A 40 17.83 -4.54 3.27
C PRO A 40 18.76 -4.24 2.08
N LYS A 41 19.31 -5.31 1.47
CA LYS A 41 20.15 -5.17 0.26
C LYS A 41 19.38 -4.53 -0.89
N LYS A 42 18.10 -4.90 -1.05
CA LYS A 42 17.17 -4.29 -2.00
C LYS A 42 16.33 -3.25 -1.26
N ARG A 43 16.56 -1.98 -1.56
CA ARG A 43 15.93 -0.84 -0.86
C ARG A 43 14.68 -0.30 -1.55
N ALA A 44 14.25 -0.94 -2.63
CA ALA A 44 13.03 -0.59 -3.33
C ALA A 44 12.19 -1.84 -3.58
N LEU A 45 10.87 -1.68 -3.45
CA LEU A 45 9.87 -2.64 -3.89
C LEU A 45 9.19 -2.11 -5.15
N LEU A 46 8.97 -2.98 -6.13
CA LEU A 46 8.18 -2.69 -7.31
C LEU A 46 6.87 -3.48 -7.24
N LEU A 47 5.76 -2.78 -7.05
CA LEU A 47 4.43 -3.37 -7.10
C LEU A 47 3.93 -3.31 -8.55
N TYR A 48 3.77 -4.48 -9.18
CA TYR A 48 3.28 -4.60 -10.55
C TYR A 48 2.06 -5.52 -10.63
N GLY A 49 1.26 -5.34 -11.67
CA GLY A 49 0.05 -6.13 -11.93
C GLY A 49 -1.03 -5.29 -12.63
N PRO A 50 -2.17 -5.90 -12.99
CA PRO A 50 -3.27 -5.20 -13.68
C PRO A 50 -3.78 -3.95 -12.93
N PRO A 51 -4.36 -2.96 -13.63
CA PRO A 51 -5.00 -1.83 -12.97
C PRO A 51 -6.18 -2.28 -12.10
N GLY A 52 -6.45 -1.57 -11.00
CA GLY A 52 -7.62 -1.83 -10.13
C GLY A 52 -7.50 -2.99 -9.12
N ILE A 53 -6.34 -3.68 -9.03
CA ILE A 53 -6.16 -4.80 -8.09
C ILE A 53 -5.75 -4.40 -6.66
N GLY A 54 -5.78 -3.10 -6.34
CA GLY A 54 -5.46 -2.60 -5.00
C GLY A 54 -3.98 -2.37 -4.70
N LYS A 55 -3.09 -2.22 -5.69
CA LYS A 55 -1.64 -1.95 -5.46
C LYS A 55 -1.40 -0.70 -4.60
N THR A 56 -1.90 0.46 -5.04
CA THR A 56 -1.80 1.73 -4.29
C THR A 56 -2.53 1.63 -2.95
N ALA A 57 -3.77 1.14 -2.96
CA ALA A 57 -4.58 0.96 -1.76
C ALA A 57 -3.90 0.07 -0.70
N THR A 58 -3.11 -0.93 -1.12
CA THR A 58 -2.34 -1.78 -0.20
C THR A 58 -1.27 -0.99 0.53
N ILE A 59 -0.53 -0.12 -0.16
CA ILE A 59 0.52 0.69 0.44
C ILE A 59 -0.05 1.75 1.37
N GLU A 60 -1.13 2.42 0.96
CA GLU A 60 -1.82 3.41 1.79
C GLU A 60 -2.38 2.79 3.07
N ALA A 61 -3.06 1.64 2.95
CA ALA A 61 -3.61 0.93 4.11
C ALA A 61 -2.50 0.40 5.04
N LEU A 62 -1.40 -0.11 4.48
CA LEU A 62 -0.27 -0.60 5.27
C LEU A 62 0.48 0.52 5.99
N ALA A 63 0.72 1.64 5.33
CA ALA A 63 1.36 2.80 5.96
C ALA A 63 0.54 3.27 7.17
N LYS A 64 -0.79 3.29 7.04
CA LYS A 64 -1.69 3.60 8.15
C LYS A 64 -1.65 2.56 9.27
N ASP A 65 -1.66 1.26 8.94
CA ASP A 65 -1.58 0.18 9.93
C ASP A 65 -0.26 0.22 10.73
N LEU A 66 0.82 0.72 10.13
CA LEU A 66 2.15 0.83 10.74
C LEU A 66 2.45 2.22 11.31
N ASP A 67 1.49 3.14 11.29
CA ASP A 67 1.66 4.54 11.71
C ASP A 67 2.84 5.24 11.02
N MET A 68 3.04 4.95 9.74
CA MET A 68 4.11 5.51 8.91
C MET A 68 3.60 6.71 8.11
N GLU A 69 4.44 7.74 7.98
CA GLU A 69 4.20 8.81 7.02
C GLU A 69 4.39 8.30 5.59
N LEU A 70 3.35 8.41 4.76
CA LEU A 70 3.39 8.04 3.35
C LEU A 70 3.62 9.27 2.48
N VAL A 71 4.77 9.31 1.81
CA VAL A 71 5.06 10.30 0.78
C VAL A 71 4.78 9.67 -0.59
N GLU A 72 3.72 10.10 -1.24
CA GLU A 72 3.32 9.64 -2.58
C GLU A 72 3.69 10.69 -3.63
N SER A 73 4.14 10.24 -4.80
CA SER A 73 4.38 11.08 -5.97
C SER A 73 3.79 10.39 -7.19
N ASN A 74 2.91 11.09 -7.91
CA ASN A 74 2.28 10.57 -9.10
C ASN A 74 2.93 11.16 -10.37
N ALA A 75 2.88 10.42 -11.47
CA ALA A 75 3.40 10.87 -12.76
C ALA A 75 2.67 12.10 -13.33
N SER A 76 1.46 12.38 -12.84
CA SER A 76 0.69 13.59 -13.18
C SER A 76 1.15 14.86 -12.48
N ASP A 77 1.97 14.73 -11.43
CA ASP A 77 2.38 15.84 -10.58
C ASP A 77 3.65 16.54 -11.11
N TYR A 78 4.04 16.23 -12.36
CA TYR A 78 5.23 16.70 -13.06
C TYR A 78 4.91 17.60 -14.27
#